data_AF-A0A821UF87-F1
#
_entry.id   AF-A0A821UF87-F1
#
_cell.length_a   1.000
_cell.length_b   1.000
_cell.length_c   1.000
_cell.angle_alpha   90.00
_cell.angle_beta   90.00
_cell.angle_gamma   90.00
#
_symmetry.space_group_name_H-M   'P 1'
#
loop_
_entity.id
_entity.type
_entity.pdbx_description
1 polymer ?
#
loop_
_entity_poly.entity_id
_entity_poly.type
_entity_poly.pdbx_seq_one_letter_code
_entity_poly.pdbx_strand_id
1 'polypeptide(L)'
;MDNASYHSRRQEKTPVTSWKKYDIQQWLSSKDISFEDNDTKAQLLEKIKNVKPQYQSYVIEEMAKEAGVEVLRLPPYHCELNPIELVWADVKG
;
A
#
# COMPACT_ATOMS: atom_id res chain seq x y z
N MET A 1 7.81 -9.51 8.70
CA MET A 1 6.35 -9.59 8.58
C MET A 1 6.01 -10.23 7.24
N ASP A 2 5.15 -11.25 7.25
CA ASP A 2 4.70 -11.90 6.03
C ASP A 2 3.71 -11.02 5.23
N ASN A 3 3.31 -11.49 4.05
CA ASN A 3 2.43 -10.76 3.13
C ASN A 3 0.97 -11.22 3.22
N ALA A 4 0.56 -11.83 4.33
CA ALA A 4 -0.83 -12.23 4.50
C ALA A 4 -1.78 -11.02 4.37
N SER A 5 -2.98 -11.26 3.88
CA SER A 5 -3.93 -10.21 3.50
C SER A 5 -4.31 -9.30 4.67
N TYR A 6 -4.47 -9.88 5.86
CA TYR A 6 -4.78 -9.16 7.09
C TYR A 6 -3.62 -8.26 7.54
N HIS A 7 -2.38 -8.64 7.24
CA HIS A 7 -1.20 -7.81 7.49
C HIS A 7 -0.98 -6.71 6.46
N SER A 8 -1.61 -6.83 5.29
CA SER A 8 -1.40 -5.96 4.13
C SER A 8 -2.58 -5.01 3.87
N ARG A 9 -3.38 -4.73 4.90
CA ARG A 9 -4.47 -3.75 4.80
C ARG A 9 -3.90 -2.34 4.69
N ARG A 10 -4.22 -1.66 3.58
CA ARG A 10 -3.84 -0.26 3.36
C ARG A 10 -4.59 0.68 4.29
N GLN A 11 -3.92 1.73 4.74
CA GLN A 11 -4.52 2.80 5.53
C GLN A 11 -5.53 3.60 4.70
N GLU A 12 -5.16 3.95 3.47
CA GLU A 12 -6.03 4.63 2.53
C GLU A 12 -6.12 3.94 1.16
N LYS A 13 -7.18 4.25 0.42
CA LYS A 13 -7.33 3.79 -0.97
C LYS A 13 -6.74 4.84 -1.90
N THR A 14 -5.66 4.48 -2.58
CA THR A 14 -5.12 5.24 -3.70
C THR A 14 -5.96 5.00 -4.97
N PRO A 15 -6.25 6.04 -5.79
CA PRO A 15 -7.03 5.86 -7.01
C PRO A 15 -6.40 4.86 -7.99
N VAL A 16 -7.27 4.15 -8.71
CA VAL A 16 -6.89 3.12 -9.69
C VAL A 16 -7.66 3.31 -11.00
N THR A 17 -7.31 2.55 -12.03
CA THR A 17 -7.91 2.64 -13.37
C THR A 17 -9.43 2.45 -13.40
N SER A 18 -10.04 1.83 -12.38
CA SER A 18 -11.50 1.68 -12.27
C SER A 18 -12.23 2.91 -11.72
N TRP A 19 -11.53 3.88 -11.10
CA TRP A 19 -12.16 5.08 -10.53
C TRP A 19 -12.65 6.05 -11.61
N LYS A 20 -13.67 6.87 -11.32
CA LYS A 20 -14.10 7.91 -12.26
C LYS A 20 -13.07 9.04 -12.29
N LYS A 21 -12.98 9.77 -13.41
CA LYS A 21 -12.05 10.92 -13.54
C LYS A 21 -12.27 11.93 -12.41
N TYR A 22 -13.54 12.24 -12.10
CA TYR A 22 -13.90 13.12 -11.01
C TYR A 22 -13.36 12.66 -9.65
N ASP A 23 -13.53 11.38 -9.30
CA ASP A 23 -13.04 10.82 -8.03
C ASP A 23 -11.51 10.89 -7.92
N ILE A 24 -10.81 10.72 -9.05
CA ILE A 24 -9.35 10.87 -9.14
C ILE A 24 -8.93 12.32 -8.89
N GLN A 25 -9.63 13.30 -9.49
CA GLN A 25 -9.38 14.73 -9.28
C GLN A 25 -9.67 15.15 -7.83
N GLN A 26 -10.75 14.64 -7.23
CA GLN A 26 -11.09 14.87 -5.82
C GLN A 26 -9.99 14.33 -4.89
N TRP A 27 -9.48 13.12 -5.16
CA TRP A 27 -8.39 12.57 -4.38
C TRP A 27 -7.12 13.41 -4.51
N LEU A 28 -6.73 13.81 -5.73
CA LEU A 28 -5.58 14.70 -5.96
C LEU A 28 -5.73 16.03 -5.22
N SER A 29 -6.92 16.64 -5.28
CA SER A 29 -7.24 17.88 -4.55
C SER A 29 -7.11 17.70 -3.03
N SER A 30 -7.60 16.57 -2.49
CA SER A 30 -7.51 16.27 -1.05
C SER A 30 -6.08 16.11 -0.54
N LYS A 31 -5.12 15.88 -1.44
CA LYS A 31 -3.68 15.73 -1.16
C LYS A 31 -2.86 16.95 -1.57
N ASP A 32 -3.52 18.03 -1.97
CA ASP A 32 -2.89 19.27 -2.48
C ASP A 32 -1.97 19.02 -3.70
N ILE A 33 -2.34 18.05 -4.56
CA ILE A 33 -1.56 17.73 -5.76
C ILE A 33 -2.15 18.46 -6.95
N SER A 34 -1.36 19.35 -7.56
CA SER A 34 -1.76 20.08 -8.77
C SER A 34 -1.99 19.17 -9.98
N PHE A 35 -3.11 19.40 -10.67
CA PHE A 35 -3.46 18.79 -11.96
C PHE A 35 -4.14 19.83 -12.85
N GLU A 36 -4.15 19.58 -14.15
CA GLU A 36 -4.86 20.44 -15.12
C GLU A 36 -6.28 19.89 -15.35
N ASP A 37 -7.27 20.77 -15.56
CA ASP A 37 -8.66 20.34 -15.73
C ASP A 37 -8.87 19.50 -17.01
N ASN A 38 -8.08 19.81 -18.04
CA ASN A 38 -8.03 19.11 -19.32
C ASN A 38 -7.25 17.77 -19.25
N ASP A 39 -6.58 17.45 -18.13
CA ASP A 39 -5.80 16.22 -18.00
C ASP A 39 -6.70 15.00 -18.27
N THR A 40 -6.22 14.11 -19.12
CA THR A 40 -6.86 12.81 -19.32
C THR A 40 -6.73 11.96 -18.06
N LYS A 41 -7.62 10.97 -17.92
CA LYS A 41 -7.54 10.00 -16.82
C LYS A 41 -6.17 9.31 -16.74
N ALA A 42 -5.52 9.08 -17.89
CA ALA A 42 -4.19 8.48 -17.94
C ALA A 42 -3.12 9.41 -17.32
N GLN A 43 -3.14 10.71 -17.67
CA GLN A 43 -2.22 11.70 -17.11
C GLN A 43 -2.41 11.87 -15.59
N LEU A 44 -3.67 11.91 -15.12
CA LEU A 44 -3.95 11.97 -13.68
C LEU A 44 -3.40 10.75 -12.94
N LEU A 45 -3.58 9.54 -13.49
CA LEU A 45 -3.04 8.31 -12.90
C LEU A 45 -1.51 8.26 -12.93
N GLU A 46 -0.87 8.86 -13.93
CA GLU A 46 0.59 8.98 -13.99
C GLU A 46 1.13 9.88 -12.87
N LYS A 47 0.49 11.04 -12.64
CA LYS A 47 0.82 11.91 -11.49
C LYS A 47 0.67 11.16 -10.18
N ILE A 48 -0.42 10.38 -10.02
CA ILE A 48 -0.64 9.53 -8.85
C ILE A 48 0.48 8.50 -8.71
N LYS A 49 0.92 7.87 -9.79
CA LYS A 49 1.99 6.85 -9.75
C LYS A 49 3.27 7.39 -9.12
N ASN A 50 3.61 8.66 -9.38
CA ASN A 50 4.82 9.29 -8.83
C ASN A 50 4.71 9.58 -7.32
N VAL A 51 3.51 9.91 -6.83
CA VAL A 51 3.29 10.18 -5.39
C VAL A 51 2.84 8.96 -4.60
N LYS A 52 2.41 7.89 -5.29
CA LYS A 52 1.82 6.68 -4.72
C LYS A 52 2.63 6.10 -3.55
N PRO A 53 3.97 6.01 -3.61
CA PRO A 53 4.74 5.45 -2.50
C PRO A 53 4.56 6.19 -1.17
N GLN A 54 4.25 7.49 -1.20
CA GLN A 54 4.04 8.31 -0.01
C GLN A 54 2.70 8.01 0.69
N TYR A 55 1.75 7.44 -0.06
CA TYR A 55 0.38 7.16 0.40
C TYR A 55 0.08 5.65 0.44
N GLN A 56 1.11 4.81 0.35
CA GLN A 56 1.01 3.34 0.41
C GLN A 56 1.47 2.80 1.77
N SER A 57 1.02 3.42 2.86
CA SER A 57 1.20 2.88 4.21
C SER A 57 0.20 1.76 4.52
N TYR A 58 0.67 0.75 5.25
CA TYR A 58 -0.18 -0.27 5.84
C TYR A 58 -0.59 0.12 7.25
N VAL A 59 -1.81 -0.23 7.66
CA VAL A 59 -2.33 0.10 9.00
C VAL A 59 -1.40 -0.40 10.11
N ILE A 60 -0.80 -1.58 9.92
CA ILE A 60 0.12 -2.16 10.90
C ILE A 60 1.46 -1.43 10.95
N GLU A 61 1.95 -0.91 9.83
CA GLU A 61 3.22 -0.18 9.81
C GLU A 61 3.09 1.14 10.57
N GLU A 62 1.96 1.84 10.43
CA GLU A 62 1.68 3.04 11.23
C GLU A 62 1.55 2.72 12.71
N MET A 63 0.77 1.69 13.09
CA MET A 63 0.65 1.29 14.51
C MET A 63 2.00 0.88 15.12
N ALA A 64 2.83 0.17 14.36
CA ALA A 64 4.16 -0.22 14.82
C ALA A 64 5.06 1.01 14.97
N LYS A 65 5.03 1.93 14.01
CA LYS A 65 5.80 3.19 14.05
C LYS A 65 5.39 4.07 15.23
N GLU A 66 4.10 4.16 15.56
CA GLU A 66 3.59 4.85 16.76
C GLU A 66 4.15 4.21 18.06
N ALA A 67 4.38 2.91 18.05
CA ALA A 67 5.01 2.18 19.14
C ALA A 67 6.56 2.21 19.10
N GLY A 68 7.17 2.92 18.15
CA GLY A 68 8.62 2.99 17.97
C GLY A 68 9.24 1.71 17.37
N VAL A 69 8.43 0.90 16.69
CA VAL A 69 8.84 -0.37 16.07
C VAL A 69 8.87 -0.24 14.56
N GLU A 70 9.98 -0.64 13.95
CA GLU A 70 10.13 -0.72 12.50
C GLU A 70 9.69 -2.11 12.00
N VAL A 71 8.85 -2.15 10.95
CA VAL A 71 8.36 -3.40 10.35
C VAL A 71 9.14 -3.70 9.08
N LEU A 72 9.89 -4.80 9.10
CA LEU A 72 10.52 -5.36 7.90
C LEU A 72 9.58 -6.39 7.24
N ARG A 73 9.37 -6.28 5.92
CA ARG A 73 8.56 -7.24 5.14
C ARG A 73 9.41 -8.23 4.36
N LEU A 74 8.90 -9.46 4.29
CA LEU A 74 9.48 -10.51 3.46
C LEU A 74 9.12 -10.29 1.98
N PRO A 75 9.98 -10.70 1.04
CA PRO A 75 9.60 -10.73 -0.36
C PRO A 75 8.42 -11.71 -0.56
N PRO A 76 7.47 -11.39 -1.44
CA PRO A 76 6.31 -12.24 -1.68
C PRO A 76 6.73 -13.60 -2.24
N TYR A 77 6.01 -14.65 -1.83
CA TYR A 77 6.20 -16.05 -2.27
C TYR A 77 7.51 -16.74 -1.83
N HIS A 78 8.19 -16.21 -0.82
CA HIS A 78 9.36 -16.84 -0.20
C HIS A 78 9.04 -17.33 1.21
N CYS A 79 8.27 -18.42 1.33
CA CYS A 79 7.88 -18.97 2.63
C CYS A 79 9.06 -19.55 3.42
N GLU A 80 10.13 -19.97 2.73
CA GLU A 80 11.40 -20.39 3.33
C GLU A 80 12.08 -19.29 4.14
N LEU A 81 11.72 -18.02 3.89
CA LEU A 81 12.22 -16.87 4.63
C LEU A 81 11.30 -16.47 5.80
N ASN A 82 10.21 -17.20 6.05
CA ASN A 82 9.28 -16.94 7.14
C ASN A 82 9.54 -17.89 8.33
N PRO A 83 10.17 -17.42 9.43
CA PRO A 83 10.51 -18.28 10.56
C PRO A 83 9.30 -18.96 11.22
N ILE A 84 8.12 -18.32 11.16
CA ILE A 84 6.88 -18.89 11.73
C ILE A 84 6.43 -20.12 10.93
N GLU A 85 6.51 -20.06 9.59
CA GLU A 85 6.16 -21.19 8.72
C GLU A 85 7.11 -22.36 8.92
N LEU A 86 8.41 -22.08 9.10
CA LEU A 86 9.41 -23.12 9.41
C LEU A 86 9.08 -23.85 10.73
N VAL A 87 8.78 -23.09 11.80
CA VAL A 87 8.43 -23.69 13.11
C VAL A 87 7.08 -24.43 13.04
N TRP A 88 6.09 -23.93 12.31
CA TRP A 88 4.83 -24.65 12.13
C TRP A 88 4.96 -25.95 11.36
N ALA A 89 5.80 -25.98 10.31
CA ALA A 89 6.08 -27.20 9.57
C ALA A 89 6.69 -28.27 10.50
N ASP A 90 7.65 -27.88 11.34
CA ASP A 90 8.30 -28.78 12.29
C ASP A 90 7.33 -29.33 13.36
N VAL A 91 6.38 -28.51 13.83
CA VAL A 91 5.46 -28.90 14.91
C VAL A 91 4.26 -29.70 14.40
N LYS A 92 3.79 -29.45 13.17
CA LYS A 92 2.55 -30.06 12.64
C LYS A 92 2.74 -31.29 11.76
N GLY A 93 3.98 -31.59 11.33
CA GLY A 93 4.42 -32.86 10.71
C GLY A 93 3.42 -33.54 9.78
#